data_AF-A0A4Q5REJ2-F1
#
_entry.id   AF-A0A4Q5REJ2-F1
#
_cell.length_a   1.000
_cell.length_b   1.000
_cell.length_c   1.000
_cell.angle_alpha   90.00
_cell.angle_beta   90.00
_cell.angle_gamma   90.00
#
_symmetry.space_group_name_H-M   'P 1'
#
loop_
_entity.id
_entity.type
_entity.pdbx_description
1 polymer ?
#
loop_
_entity_poly.entity_id
_entity_poly.type
_entity_poly.pdbx_seq_one_letter_code
_entity_poly.pdbx_strand_id
1 'polypeptide(L)'
;MSAAVSPAAPVAPNPASSSPLPALLRQRLLVLDGAMGTMIQRYPLEEADFRGARFADHTHPLRGNNDLLSLTRPDIIRAIHAEYFAAGADMVETNTFSGTTIAQADYALEHVVYELNYESARLAREVADEFSARTPEQPRFVAGAIGPTNRTASLSPDVNRPGYRAVTFDELATAYLEQTRGLVEGGVDTLL
;
A
#
# COMPACT_ATOMS: atom_id res chain seq x y z
N MET A 1 25.80 22.97 -17.28
CA MET A 1 26.70 22.11 -16.49
C MET A 1 25.82 21.26 -15.58
N SER A 2 25.62 19.98 -15.93
CA SER A 2 24.76 19.07 -15.19
C SER A 2 25.54 18.50 -14.01
N ALA A 3 25.11 18.82 -12.79
CA ALA A 3 25.67 18.19 -11.59
C ALA A 3 25.10 16.78 -11.50
N ALA A 4 25.96 15.77 -11.70
CA ALA A 4 25.60 14.38 -11.49
C ALA A 4 25.25 14.19 -9.99
N VAL A 5 24.00 13.81 -9.73
CA VAL A 5 23.59 13.33 -8.40
C VAL A 5 24.38 12.06 -8.13
N SER A 6 25.23 12.09 -7.10
CA SER A 6 25.95 10.88 -6.67
C SER A 6 24.94 9.84 -6.17
N PRO A 7 25.10 8.56 -6.54
CA PRO A 7 24.25 7.51 -6.02
C PRO A 7 24.43 7.44 -4.50
N ALA A 8 23.30 7.49 -3.78
CA ALA A 8 23.31 7.27 -2.34
C ALA A 8 23.96 5.91 -2.05
N ALA A 9 24.83 5.87 -1.04
CA ALA A 9 25.44 4.63 -0.59
C ALA A 9 24.35 3.60 -0.25
N PRO A 10 24.56 2.30 -0.55
CA PRO A 10 23.61 1.28 -0.18
C PRO A 10 23.38 1.33 1.32
N VAL A 11 22.13 1.50 1.73
CA VAL A 11 21.73 1.42 3.14
C VAL A 11 22.03 -0.01 3.58
N ALA A 12 22.97 -0.16 4.51
CA ALA A 12 23.28 -1.47 5.07
C ALA A 12 22.02 -2.05 5.73
N PRO A 13 21.70 -3.33 5.52
CA PRO A 13 20.53 -3.95 6.15
C PRO A 13 20.65 -3.81 7.66
N ASN A 14 19.56 -3.38 8.31
CA ASN A 14 19.47 -3.28 9.75
C ASN A 14 19.68 -4.68 10.37
N PRO A 15 20.71 -4.90 11.20
CA PRO A 15 21.02 -6.22 11.76
C PRO A 15 20.04 -6.69 12.86
N ALA A 16 19.07 -5.86 13.27
CA ALA A 16 18.21 -6.12 14.44
C ALA A 16 16.90 -6.91 14.17
N SER A 17 16.57 -7.27 12.92
CA SER A 17 15.49 -8.22 12.64
C SER A 17 15.80 -8.97 11.35
N SER A 18 16.50 -10.09 11.43
CA SER A 18 16.60 -10.99 10.28
C SER A 18 15.24 -11.62 10.06
N SER A 19 14.36 -10.93 9.30
CA SER A 19 13.09 -11.51 8.86
C SER A 19 13.37 -12.91 8.29
N PRO A 20 12.60 -13.94 8.67
CA PRO A 20 12.81 -15.29 8.17
C PRO A 20 12.42 -15.42 6.69
N LEU A 21 11.78 -14.40 6.10
CA LEU A 21 11.26 -14.39 4.74
C LEU A 21 12.31 -14.79 3.67
N PRO A 22 13.53 -14.21 3.60
CA PRO A 22 14.51 -14.62 2.59
C PRO A 22 15.01 -16.06 2.76
N ALA A 23 15.00 -16.60 3.99
CA ALA A 23 15.37 -17.99 4.22
C ALA A 23 14.26 -18.93 3.75
N LEU A 24 13.00 -18.62 4.08
CA LEU A 24 11.84 -19.42 3.70
C LEU A 24 11.62 -19.45 2.18
N LEU A 25 11.80 -18.31 1.50
CA LEU A 25 11.72 -18.23 0.03
C LEU A 25 12.72 -19.14 -0.69
N ARG A 26 13.85 -19.50 -0.05
CA ARG A 26 14.82 -20.46 -0.61
C ARG A 26 14.46 -21.93 -0.33
N GLN A 27 13.60 -22.18 0.65
CA GLN A 27 13.26 -23.52 1.12
C GLN A 27 11.94 -24.01 0.52
N ARG A 28 10.97 -23.11 0.31
CA ARG A 28 9.65 -23.46 -0.21
C ARG A 28 9.01 -22.31 -0.97
N LEU A 29 7.98 -22.63 -1.74
CA LEU A 29 7.07 -21.63 -2.31
C LEU A 29 6.25 -20.99 -1.18
N LEU A 30 6.11 -19.66 -1.25
CA LEU A 30 5.19 -18.89 -0.43
C LEU A 30 4.03 -18.42 -1.30
N VAL A 31 2.83 -18.43 -0.73
CA VAL A 31 1.60 -18.00 -1.42
C VAL A 31 1.27 -16.56 -1.04
N LEU A 32 1.22 -15.69 -2.04
CA LEU A 32 0.65 -14.34 -1.91
C LEU A 32 -0.87 -14.41 -1.99
N ASP A 33 -1.55 -13.46 -1.36
CA ASP A 33 -3.00 -13.34 -1.41
C ASP A 33 -3.54 -12.96 -2.80
N GLY A 34 -4.85 -12.76 -2.87
CA GLY A 34 -5.56 -12.40 -4.09
C GLY A 34 -5.99 -10.93 -4.12
N ALA A 35 -6.84 -10.61 -5.10
CA ALA A 35 -7.27 -9.23 -5.33
C ALA A 35 -8.13 -8.65 -4.19
N MET A 36 -7.55 -7.71 -3.43
CA MET A 36 -8.23 -6.86 -2.44
C MET A 36 -9.51 -6.20 -2.99
N GLY A 37 -9.42 -5.57 -4.17
CA GLY A 37 -10.56 -4.89 -4.79
C GLY A 37 -11.77 -5.80 -5.06
N THR A 38 -11.53 -7.04 -5.49
CA THR A 38 -12.60 -8.03 -5.71
C THR A 38 -13.28 -8.44 -4.41
N MET A 39 -12.52 -8.50 -3.31
CA MET A 39 -13.08 -8.79 -1.98
C MET A 39 -13.91 -7.62 -1.47
N ILE A 40 -13.42 -6.38 -1.62
CA ILE A 40 -14.15 -5.15 -1.27
C ILE A 40 -15.48 -5.05 -2.02
N GLN A 41 -15.51 -5.42 -3.32
CA GLN A 41 -16.73 -5.40 -4.14
C GLN A 41 -17.87 -6.30 -3.63
N ARG A 42 -17.59 -7.26 -2.74
CA ARG A 42 -18.62 -8.12 -2.13
C ARG A 42 -19.42 -7.39 -1.05
N TYR A 43 -18.91 -6.28 -0.53
CA TYR A 43 -19.55 -5.47 0.48
C TYR A 43 -20.44 -4.40 -0.20
N PRO A 44 -21.68 -4.17 0.27
CA PRO A 44 -22.59 -3.19 -0.31
C PRO A 44 -22.21 -1.76 0.13
N LEU A 45 -21.02 -1.30 -0.27
CA LEU A 45 -20.46 -0.02 0.17
C LEU A 45 -21.05 1.16 -0.61
N GLU A 46 -21.39 2.19 0.15
CA GLU A 46 -21.89 3.48 -0.33
C GLU A 46 -20.93 4.61 0.04
N GLU A 47 -21.16 5.80 -0.51
CA GLU A 47 -20.33 6.99 -0.27
C GLU A 47 -20.10 7.27 1.22
N ALA A 48 -21.11 7.02 2.06
CA ALA A 48 -21.03 7.20 3.50
C ALA A 48 -19.97 6.29 4.16
N ASP A 49 -19.76 5.08 3.64
CA ASP A 49 -18.73 4.15 4.14
C ASP A 49 -17.32 4.66 3.83
N PHE A 50 -17.12 5.23 2.64
CA PHE A 50 -15.83 5.81 2.26
C PHE A 50 -15.54 7.10 3.03
N ARG A 51 -16.57 7.87 3.39
CA ARG A 51 -16.41 9.09 4.20
C ARG A 51 -16.15 8.79 5.67
N GLY A 52 -16.85 7.81 6.22
CA GLY A 52 -16.94 7.61 7.66
C GLY A 52 -17.34 8.89 8.40
N ALA A 53 -17.01 8.98 9.69
CA ALA A 53 -17.23 10.20 10.47
C ALA A 53 -16.23 11.31 10.11
N ARG A 54 -14.99 10.93 9.76
CA ARG A 54 -13.86 11.86 9.58
C ARG A 54 -14.00 12.73 8.33
N PHE A 55 -14.54 12.19 7.24
CA PHE A 55 -14.63 12.89 5.95
C PHE A 55 -16.08 13.19 5.55
N ALA A 56 -16.99 13.28 6.54
CA ALA A 56 -18.41 13.53 6.31
C ALA A 56 -18.65 14.77 5.42
N ASP A 57 -17.97 15.88 5.74
CA ASP A 57 -18.08 17.16 5.03
C ASP A 57 -17.08 17.33 3.87
N HIS A 58 -16.39 16.26 3.45
CA HIS A 58 -15.39 16.34 2.39
C HIS A 58 -16.02 16.77 1.05
N THR A 59 -15.36 17.67 0.33
CA THR A 59 -15.96 18.32 -0.85
C THR A 59 -15.99 17.45 -2.10
N HIS A 60 -15.17 16.39 -2.14
CA HIS A 60 -15.05 15.50 -3.28
C HIS A 60 -15.76 14.17 -3.00
N PRO A 61 -16.30 13.48 -4.02
CA PRO A 61 -16.77 12.11 -3.87
C PRO A 61 -15.60 11.20 -3.50
N LEU A 62 -15.79 10.29 -2.54
CA LEU A 62 -14.75 9.37 -2.05
C LEU A 62 -15.00 7.91 -2.44
N ARG A 63 -16.22 7.58 -2.89
CA ARG A 63 -16.54 6.24 -3.39
C ARG A 63 -15.62 5.84 -4.53
N GLY A 64 -15.01 4.66 -4.40
CA GLY A 64 -14.02 4.13 -5.35
C GLY A 64 -12.58 4.25 -4.86
N ASN A 65 -12.32 5.09 -3.85
CA ASN A 65 -11.02 5.14 -3.17
C ASN A 65 -10.90 3.99 -2.15
N ASN A 66 -10.65 2.78 -2.63
CA ASN A 66 -10.61 1.58 -1.79
C ASN A 66 -9.52 1.66 -0.70
N ASP A 67 -8.38 2.28 -0.99
CA ASP A 67 -7.30 2.50 -0.03
C ASP A 67 -7.83 3.20 1.25
N LEU A 68 -8.72 4.19 1.09
CA LEU A 68 -9.30 4.97 2.19
C LEU A 68 -10.06 4.11 3.22
N LEU A 69 -10.57 2.94 2.81
CA LEU A 69 -11.29 2.04 3.71
C LEU A 69 -10.40 1.52 4.84
N SER A 70 -9.07 1.57 4.73
CA SER A 70 -8.19 1.29 5.86
C SER A 70 -8.36 2.29 7.01
N LEU A 71 -8.78 3.53 6.73
CA LEU A 71 -9.09 4.55 7.74
C LEU A 71 -10.57 4.54 8.14
N THR A 72 -11.48 4.34 7.19
CA THR A 72 -12.91 4.54 7.43
C THR A 72 -13.69 3.27 7.70
N ARG A 73 -13.23 2.12 7.19
CA ARG A 73 -13.78 0.78 7.42
C ARG A 73 -12.67 -0.25 7.71
N PRO A 74 -11.83 -0.02 8.74
CA PRO A 74 -10.74 -0.93 9.09
C PRO A 74 -11.25 -2.35 9.42
N ASP A 75 -12.50 -2.47 9.87
CA ASP A 75 -13.17 -3.74 10.11
C ASP A 75 -13.23 -4.62 8.85
N ILE A 76 -13.54 -4.02 7.69
CA ILE A 76 -13.60 -4.74 6.40
C ILE A 76 -12.21 -5.15 5.95
N ILE A 77 -11.23 -4.24 6.01
CA ILE A 77 -9.87 -4.52 5.54
C ILE A 77 -9.23 -5.64 6.37
N ARG A 78 -9.40 -5.63 7.69
CA ARG A 78 -8.96 -6.74 8.56
C ARG A 78 -9.63 -8.05 8.20
N ALA A 79 -10.94 -8.04 7.97
CA ALA A 79 -11.69 -9.25 7.63
C ALA A 79 -11.17 -9.87 6.33
N ILE A 80 -10.86 -9.05 5.32
CA ILE A 80 -10.32 -9.52 4.04
C ILE A 80 -8.93 -10.15 4.22
N HIS A 81 -8.01 -9.52 4.96
CA HIS A 81 -6.71 -10.13 5.26
C HIS A 81 -6.86 -11.46 6.00
N ALA A 82 -7.79 -11.53 6.97
CA ALA A 82 -8.06 -12.74 7.73
C ALA A 82 -8.63 -13.85 6.85
N GLU A 83 -9.50 -13.53 5.89
CA GLU A 83 -10.01 -14.49 4.90
C GLU A 83 -8.88 -15.09 4.05
N TYR A 84 -7.92 -14.27 3.59
CA TYR A 84 -6.79 -14.77 2.82
C TYR A 84 -5.84 -15.66 3.63
N PHE A 85 -5.51 -15.27 4.87
CA PHE A 85 -4.71 -16.14 5.74
C PHE A 85 -5.46 -17.43 6.11
N ALA A 86 -6.77 -17.38 6.33
CA ALA A 86 -7.59 -18.57 6.57
C ALA A 86 -7.65 -19.48 5.33
N ALA A 87 -7.56 -18.92 4.12
CA ALA A 87 -7.45 -19.66 2.88
C ALA A 87 -6.05 -20.24 2.61
N GLY A 88 -5.07 -19.93 3.46
CA GLY A 88 -3.71 -20.50 3.40
C GLY A 88 -2.65 -19.61 2.76
N ALA A 89 -2.93 -18.32 2.54
CA ALA A 89 -1.89 -17.37 2.14
C ALA A 89 -0.76 -17.33 3.19
N ASP A 90 0.49 -17.23 2.72
CA ASP A 90 1.66 -17.01 3.58
C ASP A 90 1.94 -15.51 3.74
N MET A 91 1.54 -14.69 2.76
CA MET A 91 1.76 -13.26 2.72
C MET A 91 0.51 -12.55 2.19
N VAL A 92 0.21 -11.36 2.71
CA VAL A 92 -0.82 -10.48 2.16
C VAL A 92 -0.25 -9.15 1.71
N GLU A 93 -0.85 -8.56 0.68
CA GLU A 93 -0.58 -7.18 0.27
C GLU A 93 -1.34 -6.19 1.16
N THR A 94 -0.74 -5.04 1.47
CA THR A 94 -1.45 -3.93 2.11
C THR A 94 -2.47 -3.31 1.15
N ASN A 95 -3.56 -2.74 1.68
CA ASN A 95 -4.52 -1.97 0.90
C ASN A 95 -3.99 -0.56 0.57
N THR A 96 -2.97 -0.48 -0.29
CA THR A 96 -2.20 0.75 -0.55
C THR A 96 -1.82 0.96 -2.03
N PHE A 97 -2.49 0.28 -2.96
CA PHE A 97 -2.19 0.35 -4.38
C PHE A 97 -2.21 1.80 -4.94
N SER A 98 -3.08 2.66 -4.41
CA SER A 98 -3.21 4.07 -4.77
C SER A 98 -2.83 5.02 -3.62
N GLY A 99 -2.01 4.54 -2.67
CA GLY A 99 -1.57 5.27 -1.49
C GLY A 99 -0.49 6.32 -1.75
N THR A 100 -0.57 7.10 -2.83
CA THR A 100 0.39 8.18 -3.15
C THR A 100 -0.32 9.53 -3.22
N THR A 101 0.41 10.62 -2.99
CA THR A 101 -0.13 11.99 -3.16
C THR A 101 -0.64 12.23 -4.59
N ILE A 102 -0.01 11.62 -5.59
CA ILE A 102 -0.41 11.72 -7.00
C ILE A 102 -1.79 11.09 -7.24
N ALA A 103 -2.02 9.88 -6.73
CA ALA A 103 -3.30 9.19 -6.92
C ALA A 103 -4.40 9.76 -5.99
N GLN A 104 -4.06 10.10 -4.74
CA GLN A 104 -5.01 10.67 -3.78
C GLN A 104 -5.45 12.10 -4.13
N ALA A 105 -4.73 12.79 -5.02
CA ALA A 105 -5.15 14.09 -5.55
C ALA A 105 -6.49 14.03 -6.31
N ASP A 106 -6.84 12.89 -6.94
CA ASP A 106 -8.15 12.72 -7.59
C ASP A 106 -9.31 12.79 -6.58
N TYR A 107 -9.02 12.57 -5.29
CA TYR A 107 -9.95 12.61 -4.17
C TYR A 107 -9.70 13.79 -3.22
N ALA A 108 -8.73 14.68 -3.50
CA ALA A 108 -8.27 15.74 -2.60
C ALA A 108 -7.84 15.24 -1.20
N LEU A 109 -7.15 14.10 -1.16
CA LEU A 109 -6.70 13.40 0.06
C LEU A 109 -5.17 13.27 0.17
N GLU A 110 -4.41 14.14 -0.50
CA GLU A 110 -2.95 14.13 -0.46
C GLU A 110 -2.41 14.24 0.98
N HIS A 111 -3.10 15.00 1.83
CA HIS A 111 -2.72 15.27 3.21
C HIS A 111 -2.82 14.08 4.17
N VAL A 112 -3.44 12.96 3.77
CA VAL A 112 -3.54 11.74 4.61
C VAL A 112 -2.69 10.59 4.10
N VAL A 113 -1.87 10.78 3.07
CA VAL A 113 -1.13 9.70 2.40
C VAL A 113 -0.22 8.93 3.36
N TYR A 114 0.56 9.60 4.20
CA TYR A 114 1.40 8.91 5.19
C TYR A 114 0.55 8.03 6.13
N GLU A 115 -0.49 8.61 6.73
CA GLU A 115 -1.38 7.92 7.68
C GLU A 115 -2.10 6.74 7.02
N LEU A 116 -2.58 6.93 5.79
CA LEU A 116 -3.25 5.90 5.00
C LEU A 116 -2.38 4.65 4.85
N ASN A 117 -1.11 4.84 4.49
CA ASN A 117 -0.17 3.73 4.31
C ASN A 117 0.23 3.10 5.63
N TYR A 118 0.46 3.92 6.66
CA TYR A 118 0.78 3.44 8.00
C TYR A 118 -0.33 2.56 8.57
N GLU A 119 -1.57 3.03 8.53
CA GLU A 119 -2.72 2.29 9.06
C GLU A 119 -3.02 1.04 8.23
N SER A 120 -2.94 1.11 6.89
CA SER A 120 -3.06 -0.09 6.04
C SER A 120 -2.02 -1.17 6.41
N ALA A 121 -0.76 -0.77 6.60
CA ALA A 121 0.31 -1.69 7.00
C ALA A 121 0.09 -2.26 8.41
N ARG A 122 -0.28 -1.40 9.38
CA ARG A 122 -0.57 -1.81 10.75
C ARG A 122 -1.71 -2.84 10.81
N LEU A 123 -2.80 -2.61 10.08
CA LEU A 123 -3.93 -3.54 10.04
C LEU A 123 -3.53 -4.91 9.47
N ALA A 124 -2.77 -4.94 8.37
CA ALA A 124 -2.28 -6.18 7.79
C ALA A 124 -1.32 -6.92 8.75
N ARG A 125 -0.42 -6.19 9.43
CA ARG A 125 0.54 -6.72 10.40
C ARG A 125 -0.16 -7.34 11.60
N GLU A 126 -1.15 -6.67 12.17
CA GLU A 126 -1.91 -7.19 13.31
C GLU A 126 -2.60 -8.51 12.97
N VAL A 127 -3.24 -8.60 11.80
CA VAL A 127 -3.87 -9.86 11.36
C VAL A 127 -2.81 -10.94 11.09
N ALA A 128 -1.69 -10.58 10.48
CA ALA A 128 -0.59 -11.51 10.24
C ALA A 128 -0.01 -12.07 11.55
N ASP A 129 0.16 -11.22 12.58
CA ASP A 129 0.62 -11.62 13.91
C ASP A 129 -0.37 -12.55 14.62
N GLU A 130 -1.67 -12.22 14.56
CA GLU A 130 -2.74 -13.07 15.11
C GLU A 130 -2.72 -14.48 14.50
N PHE A 131 -2.57 -14.59 13.18
CA PHE A 131 -2.49 -15.89 12.51
C PHE A 131 -1.16 -16.61 12.79
N SER A 132 -0.04 -15.88 12.82
CA SER A 132 1.28 -16.46 13.14
C SER A 132 1.31 -17.02 14.56
N ALA A 133 0.68 -16.34 15.52
CA ALA A 133 0.58 -16.80 16.91
C ALA A 133 -0.25 -18.09 17.04
N ARG A 134 -1.23 -18.30 16.14
CA ARG A 134 -2.08 -19.51 16.11
C ARG A 134 -1.38 -20.69 15.46
N THR A 135 -0.49 -20.45 14.50
CA THR A 135 0.31 -21.47 13.80
C THR A 135 1.78 -21.05 13.72
N PRO A 136 2.55 -21.17 14.83
CA PRO A 136 3.93 -20.66 14.91
C PRO A 136 4.90 -21.25 13.87
N GLU A 137 4.62 -22.45 13.37
CA GLU A 137 5.35 -23.13 12.31
C GLU A 137 5.14 -22.50 10.92
N GLN A 138 4.13 -21.65 10.78
CA GLN A 138 3.76 -20.98 9.52
C GLN A 138 3.67 -19.46 9.74
N PRO A 139 4.81 -18.75 9.82
CA PRO A 139 4.81 -17.30 9.99
C PRO A 139 4.14 -16.60 8.80
N ARG A 140 3.44 -15.50 9.09
CA ARG A 140 2.76 -14.65 8.11
C ARG A 140 3.50 -13.34 7.88
N PHE A 141 3.52 -12.95 6.62
CA PHE A 141 4.23 -11.78 6.15
C PHE A 141 3.28 -10.74 5.56
N VAL A 142 3.74 -9.49 5.54
CA VAL A 142 3.03 -8.36 4.95
C VAL A 142 3.88 -7.73 3.86
N ALA A 143 3.33 -7.61 2.66
CA ALA A 143 3.92 -6.88 1.54
C ALA A 143 3.28 -5.50 1.42
N GLY A 144 4.08 -4.44 1.53
CA GLY A 144 3.67 -3.06 1.29
C GLY A 144 3.48 -2.81 -0.21
N ALA A 145 2.24 -2.83 -0.68
CA ALA A 145 1.91 -2.66 -2.09
C ALA A 145 2.09 -1.20 -2.55
N ILE A 146 2.85 -1.01 -3.62
CA ILE A 146 3.15 0.27 -4.25
C ILE A 146 2.67 0.21 -5.71
N GLY A 147 1.49 0.77 -5.98
CA GLY A 147 0.97 0.83 -7.35
C GLY A 147 1.60 1.94 -8.20
N PRO A 148 1.39 1.94 -9.53
CA PRO A 148 2.11 2.78 -10.48
C PRO A 148 1.66 4.25 -10.54
N THR A 149 0.72 4.67 -9.67
CA THR A 149 -0.06 5.93 -9.76
C THR A 149 -0.95 6.01 -11.02
N ASN A 150 -1.72 7.10 -11.14
CA ASN A 150 -2.53 7.43 -12.34
C ASN A 150 -1.77 8.29 -13.37
N ARG A 151 -0.48 8.62 -13.14
CA ARG A 151 0.34 9.43 -14.04
C ARG A 151 1.61 8.68 -14.44
N THR A 152 2.10 8.95 -15.64
CA THR A 152 3.32 8.33 -16.16
C THR A 152 4.36 9.36 -16.57
N ALA A 153 5.62 9.11 -16.22
CA ALA A 153 6.77 9.91 -16.65
C ALA A 153 7.28 9.51 -18.05
N SER A 154 6.83 8.38 -18.61
CA SER A 154 7.33 7.88 -19.90
C SER A 154 6.44 8.25 -21.09
N LEU A 155 5.14 8.48 -20.88
CA LEU A 155 4.17 8.80 -21.94
C LEU A 155 3.52 10.16 -21.72
N SER A 156 3.29 10.88 -22.82
CA SER A 156 2.48 12.10 -22.78
C SER A 156 1.00 11.72 -22.74
N PRO A 157 0.19 12.35 -21.86
CA PRO A 157 -1.26 12.22 -21.91
C PRO A 157 -1.90 13.02 -23.06
N ASP A 158 -1.13 13.88 -23.75
CA ASP A 158 -1.59 14.68 -24.87
C ASP A 158 -0.89 14.25 -26.16
N VAL A 159 -1.65 13.62 -27.06
CA VAL A 159 -1.19 13.12 -28.36
C VAL A 159 -0.60 14.22 -29.25
N ASN A 160 -1.03 15.47 -29.07
CA ASN A 160 -0.55 16.62 -29.84
C ASN A 160 0.75 17.19 -29.25
N ARG A 161 1.14 16.78 -28.04
CA ARG A 161 2.33 17.24 -27.33
C ARG A 161 3.17 16.05 -26.86
N PRO A 162 3.87 15.34 -27.76
CA PRO A 162 4.59 14.10 -27.41
C PRO A 162 5.72 14.28 -26.38
N GLY A 163 6.27 15.49 -26.27
CA GLY A 163 7.28 15.83 -25.25
C GLY A 163 6.72 16.26 -23.88
N TYR A 164 5.40 16.47 -23.75
CA TYR A 164 4.79 16.85 -22.49
C TYR A 164 4.75 15.68 -21.50
N ARG A 165 4.91 15.96 -20.21
CA ARG A 165 4.72 15.01 -19.11
C ARG A 165 3.88 15.67 -18.03
N ALA A 166 2.90 14.94 -17.51
CA ALA A 166 2.02 15.42 -16.43
C ALA A 166 2.62 15.23 -15.03
N VAL A 167 3.81 14.62 -14.96
CA VAL A 167 4.56 14.39 -13.73
C VAL A 167 6.06 14.34 -14.05
N THR A 168 6.87 14.77 -13.11
CA THR A 168 8.33 14.71 -13.15
C THR A 168 8.86 13.53 -12.34
N PHE A 169 10.14 13.19 -12.53
CA PHE A 169 10.80 12.16 -11.72
C PHE A 169 10.82 12.54 -10.23
N ASP A 170 11.11 13.80 -9.90
CA ASP A 170 11.22 14.27 -8.52
C ASP A 170 9.86 14.25 -7.80
N GLU A 171 8.76 14.54 -8.50
CA GLU A 171 7.40 14.41 -7.96
C GLU A 171 7.06 12.94 -7.66
N LEU A 172 7.38 12.01 -8.58
CA LEU A 172 7.20 10.57 -8.34
C LEU A 172 8.04 10.07 -7.16
N ALA A 173 9.32 10.45 -7.12
CA ALA A 173 10.22 10.06 -6.05
C ALA A 173 9.73 10.57 -4.68
N THR A 174 9.22 11.81 -4.63
CA THR A 174 8.63 12.39 -3.41
C THR A 174 7.38 11.64 -2.98
N ALA A 175 6.46 11.36 -3.92
CA ALA A 175 5.21 10.66 -3.62
C ALA A 175 5.45 9.23 -3.12
N TYR A 176 6.34 8.48 -3.78
CA TYR A 176 6.70 7.13 -3.35
C TYR A 176 7.48 7.11 -2.03
N LEU A 177 8.31 8.11 -1.77
CA LEU A 177 9.03 8.21 -0.50
C LEU A 177 8.07 8.38 0.68
N GLU A 178 7.04 9.21 0.54
CA GLU A 178 6.02 9.40 1.58
C GLU A 178 5.22 8.12 1.83
N GLN A 179 4.76 7.45 0.76
CA GLN A 179 4.11 6.15 0.84
C GLN A 179 5.01 5.11 1.55
N THR A 180 6.26 4.98 1.10
CA THR A 180 7.20 3.98 1.59
C THR A 180 7.51 4.20 3.08
N ARG A 181 7.63 5.46 3.52
CA ARG A 181 7.80 5.77 4.95
C ARG A 181 6.64 5.25 5.78
N GLY A 182 5.40 5.52 5.36
CA GLY A 182 4.21 5.01 6.05
C GLY A 182 4.19 3.48 6.11
N LEU A 183 4.48 2.80 4.99
CA LEU A 183 4.52 1.33 4.94
C LEU A 183 5.60 0.74 5.86
N VAL A 184 6.83 1.25 5.79
CA VAL A 184 7.96 0.74 6.59
C VAL A 184 7.71 0.97 8.09
N GLU A 185 7.26 2.15 8.47
CA GLU A 185 6.94 2.46 9.88
C GLU A 185 5.71 1.70 10.38
N GLY A 186 4.77 1.36 9.49
CA GLY A 186 3.62 0.50 9.76
C GLY A 186 3.95 -0.99 9.86
N GLY A 187 5.19 -1.40 9.58
CA GLY A 187 5.70 -2.73 9.89
C GLY A 187 5.57 -3.78 8.78
N VAL A 188 5.62 -3.38 7.51
CA VAL A 188 5.69 -4.34 6.38
C VAL A 188 7.01 -5.11 6.37
N ASP A 189 6.98 -6.36 5.91
CA ASP A 189 8.15 -7.23 5.78
C ASP A 189 8.93 -6.98 4.47
N THR A 190 8.23 -6.52 3.43
CA THR A 190 8.80 -6.19 2.12
C THR A 190 7.96 -5.12 1.43
N LEU A 191 8.52 -4.45 0.42
CA LEU A 191 7.80 -3.60 -0.51
C LEU A 191 7.55 -4.37 -1.82
N LEU A 192 6.39 -4.14 -2.46
CA LEU A 192 5.96 -4.81 -3.69
C LEU A 192 5.47 -3.80 -4.73
#